data_AF-A0A438KEJ6-F1
#
_entry.id   AF-A0A438KEJ6-F1
#
_cell.length_a   1.000
_cell.length_b   1.000
_cell.length_c   1.000
_cell.angle_alpha   90.00
_cell.angle_beta   90.00
_cell.angle_gamma   90.00
#
_symmetry.space_group_name_H-M   'P 1'
#
loop_
_entity.id
_entity.type
_entity.pdbx_description
1 polymer ?
#
loop_
_entity_poly.entity_id
_entity_poly.type
_entity_poly.pdbx_seq_one_letter_code
_entity_poly.pdbx_strand_id
1 'polypeptide(L)'
;MTSITGNASFGMLKPLNVLYRTHEMVASGLSQGQQVFATPETQMGFHPDAGASFYLSRLPGYLGEYLALTGEKLNGVEMIACGLATHYSLTARLPLIEERLGKLITDDPSVIESSLEQYGDLVYPDKRSVLHKCAVMNKRPRIETIDKCFCHDTVEEIINALWLSAARFLGGQDCPNMVHDPDQGPPSRRGKRPMPIKLPGSMDKILQYSTFSENEASSSYDEWSATALKKLKEASPLSLKVTLRSIREGRFQPLDQCLAREYRISLVGITKRVSDDFCEGVRARLVDKDFAPKWDPPSLGEVTKDMVDCYFTRLDEFEPELELPTALREPYM
;
A
#
# COMPACT_ATOMS: atom_id res chain seq x y z
N MET A 1 38.89 -8.40 8.97
CA MET A 1 37.90 -7.83 8.04
C MET A 1 36.54 -8.22 8.57
N THR A 2 35.92 -7.28 9.27
CA THR A 2 34.77 -7.49 10.13
C THR A 2 33.50 -7.33 9.30
N SER A 3 32.74 -8.41 9.17
CA SER A 3 31.42 -8.46 8.53
C SER A 3 30.39 -7.80 9.46
N ILE A 4 29.67 -6.78 8.96
CA ILE A 4 28.49 -6.22 9.64
C ILE A 4 27.28 -6.67 8.82
N THR A 5 26.80 -7.88 9.11
CA THR A 5 25.46 -8.34 8.75
C THR A 5 24.53 -7.96 9.89
N GLY A 6 23.73 -6.91 9.70
CA GLY A 6 22.61 -6.61 10.60
C GLY A 6 21.55 -7.70 10.46
N ASN A 7 21.54 -8.64 11.40
CA ASN A 7 20.47 -9.63 11.56
C ASN A 7 19.16 -8.91 11.89
N ALA A 8 18.29 -8.75 10.89
CA ALA A 8 16.86 -8.75 11.15
C ALA A 8 16.47 -10.22 11.37
N SER A 9 16.48 -10.66 12.63
CA SER A 9 15.94 -11.97 12.99
C SER A 9 14.45 -11.99 12.70
N PHE A 10 14.04 -12.48 11.53
CA PHE A 10 12.73 -13.09 11.38
C PHE A 10 12.77 -14.36 12.24
N GLY A 11 12.24 -14.26 13.46
CA GLY A 11 11.93 -15.44 14.25
C GLY A 11 10.82 -16.21 13.54
N MET A 12 11.20 -17.09 12.61
CA MET A 12 10.35 -18.22 12.23
C MET A 12 10.20 -19.07 13.48
N LEU A 13 9.10 -18.89 14.20
CA LEU A 13 8.57 -19.91 15.10
C LEU A 13 8.43 -21.19 14.26
N LYS A 14 9.25 -22.19 14.56
CA LYS A 14 9.19 -23.53 13.97
C LYS A 14 7.83 -24.18 14.29
N PRO A 15 7.36 -25.10 13.43
CA PRO A 15 5.96 -25.22 13.07
C PRO A 15 5.15 -25.93 14.17
N LEU A 16 4.31 -25.17 14.85
CA LEU A 16 3.19 -25.68 15.62
C LEU A 16 1.91 -25.17 14.97
N ASN A 17 1.33 -25.99 14.09
CA ASN A 17 -0.09 -26.16 13.73
C ASN A 17 -1.13 -25.04 13.97
N VAL A 18 -0.76 -23.76 13.93
CA VAL A 18 -1.68 -22.61 14.04
C VAL A 18 -1.30 -21.56 12.99
N LEU A 19 -1.04 -22.02 11.77
CA LEU A 19 -0.73 -21.15 10.63
C LEU A 19 -1.86 -21.12 9.60
N TYR A 20 -3.13 -21.18 10.04
CA TYR A 20 -4.31 -20.86 9.21
C TYR A 20 -5.48 -20.30 10.03
N ARG A 21 -5.21 -19.46 11.03
CA ARG A 21 -6.20 -18.49 11.53
C ARG A 21 -5.78 -17.11 11.04
N THR A 22 -6.34 -16.72 9.91
CA THR A 22 -6.40 -15.31 9.52
C THR A 22 -7.07 -14.55 10.66
N HIS A 23 -6.30 -13.74 11.39
CA HIS A 23 -6.66 -12.42 11.94
C HIS A 23 -5.83 -11.98 13.15
N GLU A 24 -4.92 -12.78 13.71
CA GLU A 24 -4.11 -12.33 14.86
C GLU A 24 -2.66 -12.04 14.47
N MET A 25 -2.38 -10.81 14.06
CA MET A 25 -1.01 -10.29 14.08
C MET A 25 -0.76 -9.62 15.43
N VAL A 26 0.15 -10.17 16.23
CA VAL A 26 0.67 -9.51 17.42
C VAL A 26 1.76 -8.55 16.97
N ALA A 27 1.51 -7.26 17.12
CA ALA A 27 2.53 -6.24 16.96
C ALA A 27 3.47 -6.24 18.18
N SER A 28 4.78 -6.20 17.98
CA SER A 28 5.73 -6.02 19.07
C SER A 28 6.67 -4.83 18.87
N GLY A 29 7.05 -4.17 19.97
CA GLY A 29 8.00 -3.07 19.95
C GLY A 29 8.95 -3.08 21.14
N LEU A 30 10.21 -2.69 20.93
CA LEU A 30 11.07 -2.29 22.04
C LEU A 30 10.61 -0.93 22.57
N SER A 31 11.10 -0.53 23.75
CA SER A 31 10.97 0.84 24.25
C SER A 31 11.45 1.91 23.25
N GLN A 32 12.14 1.50 22.17
CA GLN A 32 12.35 2.23 20.92
C GLN A 32 12.37 1.29 19.67
N GLY A 33 11.20 0.94 19.08
CA GLY A 33 11.07 0.34 17.71
C GLY A 33 11.42 -1.16 17.58
N GLN A 34 11.08 -1.90 16.51
CA GLN A 34 10.70 -1.48 15.17
C GLN A 34 10.07 -2.66 14.38
N GLN A 35 8.90 -3.18 14.79
CA GLN A 35 8.10 -3.91 13.79
C GLN A 35 7.62 -2.90 12.76
N VAL A 36 8.02 -3.14 11.51
CA VAL A 36 7.68 -2.31 10.37
C VAL A 36 6.96 -3.19 9.37
N PHE A 37 5.70 -2.86 9.11
CA PHE A 37 4.92 -3.46 8.04
C PHE A 37 5.00 -2.55 6.81
N ALA A 38 5.32 -3.11 5.65
CA ALA A 38 5.30 -2.41 4.37
C ALA A 38 5.16 -3.40 3.22
N THR A 39 4.55 -2.92 2.14
CA THR A 39 4.38 -3.62 0.87
C THR A 39 5.02 -2.79 -0.26
N PRO A 40 6.36 -2.80 -0.37
CA PRO A 40 7.09 -1.98 -1.34
C PRO A 40 7.15 -2.62 -2.74
N GLU A 41 6.33 -3.62 -3.04
CA GLU A 41 6.45 -4.46 -4.24
C GLU A 41 6.31 -3.66 -5.54
N THR A 42 5.45 -2.64 -5.57
CA THR A 42 5.28 -1.74 -6.74
C THR A 42 6.58 -1.03 -7.11
N GLN A 43 7.42 -0.76 -6.12
CA GLN A 43 8.73 -0.14 -6.29
C GLN A 43 9.78 -1.13 -6.81
N MET A 44 9.50 -2.43 -6.72
CA MET A 44 10.32 -3.52 -7.27
C MET A 44 9.80 -4.03 -8.62
N GLY A 45 8.78 -3.39 -9.22
CA GLY A 45 8.17 -3.89 -10.45
C GLY A 45 7.26 -5.10 -10.24
N PHE A 46 6.69 -5.23 -9.04
CA PHE A 46 5.79 -6.33 -8.68
C PHE A 46 4.51 -5.83 -8.00
N HIS A 47 3.60 -6.73 -7.67
CA HIS A 47 2.38 -6.41 -6.93
C HIS A 47 2.47 -6.94 -5.49
N PRO A 48 1.77 -6.33 -4.52
CA PRO A 48 1.58 -6.92 -3.21
C PRO A 48 0.89 -8.29 -3.35
N ASP A 49 1.52 -9.33 -2.80
CA ASP A 49 1.13 -10.72 -2.94
C ASP A 49 0.79 -11.36 -1.58
N ALA A 50 0.70 -12.70 -1.53
CA ALA A 50 0.46 -13.50 -0.32
C ALA A 50 -0.81 -13.10 0.48
N GLY A 51 -1.88 -12.74 -0.22
CA GLY A 51 -3.16 -12.31 0.34
C GLY A 51 -3.24 -10.81 0.63
N ALA A 52 -2.26 -9.99 0.21
CA ALA A 52 -2.29 -8.55 0.39
C ALA A 52 -3.56 -7.89 -0.15
N SER A 53 -4.04 -8.32 -1.31
CA SER A 53 -5.31 -7.83 -1.86
C SER A 53 -6.53 -8.21 -1.02
N PHE A 54 -6.44 -9.23 -0.17
CA PHE A 54 -7.49 -9.57 0.78
C PHE A 54 -7.46 -8.66 2.02
N TYR A 55 -6.33 -8.55 2.71
CA TYR A 55 -6.30 -7.82 3.99
C TYR A 55 -6.18 -6.31 3.81
N LEU A 56 -5.44 -5.81 2.82
CA LEU A 56 -5.32 -4.36 2.58
C LEU A 56 -6.65 -3.76 2.11
N SER A 57 -7.39 -4.46 1.25
CA SER A 57 -8.68 -4.00 0.73
C SER A 57 -9.78 -3.86 1.79
N ARG A 58 -9.56 -4.45 2.97
CA ARG A 58 -10.47 -4.39 4.13
C ARG A 58 -10.09 -3.33 5.16
N LEU A 59 -8.98 -2.63 4.94
CA LEU A 59 -8.60 -1.51 5.79
C LEU A 59 -9.59 -0.34 5.65
N PRO A 60 -9.69 0.52 6.69
CA PRO A 60 -10.61 1.64 6.68
C PRO A 60 -10.43 2.55 5.44
N GLY A 61 -11.55 2.90 4.81
CA GLY A 61 -11.57 3.80 3.66
C GLY A 61 -10.73 3.30 2.49
N TYR A 62 -9.81 4.15 2.04
CA TYR A 62 -8.85 3.87 0.95
C TYR A 62 -7.41 3.73 1.45
N LEU A 63 -7.23 3.38 2.72
CA LEU A 63 -5.91 3.17 3.32
C LEU A 63 -5.17 2.00 2.65
N GLY A 64 -5.89 0.94 2.28
CA GLY A 64 -5.31 -0.23 1.60
C GLY A 64 -4.63 0.13 0.29
N GLU A 65 -5.31 0.91 -0.55
CA GLU A 65 -4.79 1.40 -1.82
C GLU A 65 -3.57 2.30 -1.62
N TYR A 66 -3.58 3.18 -0.61
CA TYR A 66 -2.42 3.99 -0.26
C TYR A 66 -1.21 3.14 0.12
N LEU A 67 -1.38 2.18 1.03
CA LEU A 67 -0.28 1.32 1.47
C LEU A 67 0.27 0.47 0.32
N ALA A 68 -0.61 -0.18 -0.44
CA ALA A 68 -0.25 -1.05 -1.55
C ALA A 68 0.49 -0.31 -2.68
N LEU A 69 0.04 0.90 -3.02
CA LEU A 69 0.64 1.65 -4.14
C LEU A 69 1.93 2.35 -3.74
N THR A 70 2.01 2.89 -2.52
CA THR A 70 3.16 3.70 -2.10
C THR A 70 4.23 2.90 -1.37
N GLY A 71 3.91 1.71 -0.84
CA GLY A 71 4.79 0.96 0.04
C GLY A 71 5.13 1.70 1.33
N GLU A 72 4.19 2.51 1.83
CA GLU A 72 4.38 3.21 3.10
C GLU A 72 4.55 2.25 4.26
N LYS A 73 5.44 2.63 5.18
CA LYS A 73 5.76 1.85 6.37
C LYS A 73 4.78 2.19 7.48
N LEU A 74 4.24 1.15 8.10
CA LEU A 74 3.48 1.23 9.35
C LEU A 74 4.31 0.67 10.48
N ASN A 75 4.33 1.38 11.61
CA ASN A 75 4.85 0.81 12.85
C ASN A 75 3.76 0.03 13.60
N GLY A 76 4.15 -0.74 14.62
CA GLY A 76 3.22 -1.58 15.39
C GLY A 76 2.01 -0.84 15.99
N VAL A 77 2.17 0.40 16.45
CA VAL A 77 1.05 1.20 16.99
C VAL A 77 0.05 1.57 15.88
N GLU A 78 0.57 1.86 14.69
CA GLU A 78 -0.27 2.16 13.53
C GLU A 78 -1.00 0.91 13.03
N MET A 79 -0.34 -0.25 13.07
CA MET A 79 -0.97 -1.52 12.73
C MET A 79 -2.17 -1.83 13.63
N ILE A 80 -2.09 -1.55 14.93
CA ILE A 80 -3.24 -1.67 15.85
C ILE A 80 -4.34 -0.70 15.44
N ALA A 81 -3.99 0.57 15.24
CA ALA A 81 -4.96 1.61 14.98
C ALA A 81 -5.72 1.44 13.65
N CYS A 82 -5.14 0.78 12.64
CA CYS A 82 -5.84 0.45 11.41
C CYS A 82 -6.43 -0.97 11.38
N GLY A 83 -6.26 -1.77 12.44
CA GLY A 83 -6.78 -3.14 12.52
C GLY A 83 -5.97 -4.19 11.74
N LEU A 84 -4.73 -3.88 11.37
CA LEU A 84 -3.78 -4.89 10.85
C LEU A 84 -3.26 -5.79 11.98
N ALA A 85 -3.03 -5.23 13.16
CA ALA A 85 -2.66 -5.98 14.36
C ALA A 85 -3.81 -6.03 15.35
N THR A 86 -3.93 -7.14 16.10
CA THR A 86 -4.95 -7.30 17.14
C THR A 86 -4.43 -6.91 18.51
N HIS A 87 -3.16 -7.24 18.78
CA HIS A 87 -2.53 -7.01 20.07
C HIS A 87 -1.19 -6.31 19.90
N TYR A 88 -0.83 -5.45 20.85
CA TYR A 88 0.50 -4.85 20.94
C TYR A 88 1.15 -5.23 22.26
N SER A 89 2.40 -5.67 22.22
CA SER A 89 3.17 -5.95 23.44
C SER A 89 4.61 -5.47 23.28
N LEU A 90 5.23 -5.09 24.39
CA LEU A 90 6.66 -4.88 24.43
C LEU A 90 7.43 -6.18 24.14
N THR A 91 8.50 -6.09 23.36
CA THR A 91 9.35 -7.24 22.99
C THR A 91 9.87 -7.99 24.22
N ALA A 92 10.16 -7.27 25.31
CA ALA A 92 10.61 -7.86 26.56
C ALA A 92 9.59 -8.81 27.22
N ARG A 93 8.31 -8.72 26.85
CA ARG A 93 7.24 -9.59 27.36
C ARG A 93 6.95 -10.78 26.44
N LEU A 94 7.49 -10.83 25.22
CA LEU A 94 7.22 -11.94 24.29
C LEU A 94 7.56 -13.32 24.88
N PRO A 95 8.68 -13.53 25.61
CA PRO A 95 8.95 -14.83 26.23
C PRO A 95 7.88 -15.24 27.26
N LEU A 96 7.29 -14.28 27.98
CA LEU A 96 6.23 -14.54 28.96
C LEU A 96 4.92 -14.92 28.25
N ILE A 97 4.62 -14.28 27.12
CA ILE A 97 3.46 -14.61 26.29
C ILE A 97 3.61 -16.02 25.72
N GLU A 98 4.76 -16.34 25.13
CA GLU A 98 5.05 -17.67 24.58
C GLU A 98 4.93 -18.76 25.65
N GLU A 99 5.51 -18.55 26.84
CA GLU A 99 5.39 -19.48 27.96
C GLU A 99 3.94 -19.65 28.41
N ARG A 100 3.16 -18.57 28.47
CA ARG A 100 1.75 -18.61 28.86
C ARG A 100 0.93 -19.40 27.84
N LEU A 101 1.06 -19.08 26.55
CA LEU A 101 0.33 -19.74 25.47
C LEU A 101 0.69 -21.23 25.39
N GLY A 102 1.97 -21.58 25.55
CA GLY A 102 2.43 -22.97 25.53
C GLY A 102 1.91 -23.83 26.68
N LYS A 103 1.40 -23.23 27.76
CA LYS A 103 0.78 -23.93 28.90
C LYS A 103 -0.74 -24.03 28.81
N LEU A 104 -1.37 -23.36 27.85
CA LEU A 104 -2.82 -23.46 27.67
C LEU A 104 -3.16 -24.82 27.08
N ILE A 105 -4.11 -25.52 27.71
CA ILE A 105 -4.70 -26.76 27.19
C ILE A 105 -6.14 -26.44 26.84
N THR A 106 -6.33 -25.83 25.67
CA THR A 106 -7.63 -25.38 25.17
C THR A 106 -7.59 -25.31 23.65
N ASP A 107 -8.70 -25.62 23.01
CA ASP A 107 -9.01 -25.34 21.61
C ASP A 107 -9.94 -24.13 21.44
N ASP A 108 -10.51 -23.62 22.54
CA ASP A 108 -11.34 -22.42 22.57
C ASP A 108 -10.50 -21.15 22.30
N PRO A 109 -10.77 -20.42 21.20
CA PRO A 109 -10.07 -19.20 20.84
C PRO A 109 -10.26 -18.05 21.82
N SER A 110 -11.43 -17.97 22.47
CA SER A 110 -11.73 -16.89 23.40
C SER A 110 -10.79 -16.92 24.62
N VAL A 111 -10.37 -18.12 25.03
CA VAL A 111 -9.39 -18.32 26.11
C VAL A 111 -8.00 -17.85 25.70
N ILE A 112 -7.63 -18.03 24.42
CA ILE A 112 -6.37 -17.53 23.87
C ILE A 112 -6.41 -16.01 23.82
N GLU A 113 -7.48 -15.41 23.29
CA GLU A 113 -7.68 -13.96 23.21
C GLU A 113 -7.61 -13.32 24.60
N SER A 114 -8.39 -13.79 25.57
CA SER A 114 -8.35 -13.30 26.96
C SER A 114 -6.98 -13.49 27.64
N SER A 115 -6.19 -14.47 27.20
CA SER A 115 -4.83 -14.66 27.68
C SER A 115 -3.85 -13.65 27.08
N LEU A 116 -4.01 -13.31 25.80
CA LEU A 116 -3.21 -12.30 25.11
C LEU A 116 -3.51 -10.89 25.63
N GLU A 117 -4.78 -10.57 25.90
CA GLU A 117 -5.23 -9.28 26.45
C GLU A 117 -4.50 -8.92 27.76
N GLN A 118 -4.15 -9.91 28.59
CA GLN A 118 -3.43 -9.70 29.86
C GLN A 118 -2.01 -9.11 29.66
N TYR A 119 -1.45 -9.28 28.47
CA TYR A 119 -0.12 -8.76 28.11
C TYR A 119 -0.20 -7.63 27.09
N GLY A 120 -1.40 -7.32 26.59
CA GLY A 120 -1.66 -6.25 25.64
C GLY A 120 -1.46 -4.88 26.28
N ASP A 121 -0.65 -4.03 25.65
CA ASP A 121 -0.51 -2.64 26.04
C ASP A 121 -1.46 -1.76 25.22
N LEU A 122 -2.16 -0.84 25.88
CA LEU A 122 -2.94 0.20 25.21
C LEU A 122 -1.99 1.22 24.58
N VAL A 123 -2.00 1.30 23.25
CA VAL A 123 -1.17 2.21 22.47
C VAL A 123 -2.03 3.14 21.61
N TYR A 124 -1.56 4.37 21.43
CA TYR A 124 -2.23 5.38 20.61
C TYR A 124 -1.26 5.96 19.59
N PRO A 125 -1.67 6.14 18.32
CA PRO A 125 -0.82 6.74 17.30
C PRO A 125 -0.31 8.11 17.71
N ASP A 126 0.98 8.34 17.50
CA ASP A 126 1.60 9.64 17.75
C ASP A 126 1.13 10.72 16.75
N LYS A 127 1.57 11.97 16.95
CA LYS A 127 1.21 13.11 16.09
C LYS A 127 1.78 13.04 14.66
N ARG A 128 2.80 12.21 14.43
CA ARG A 128 3.49 12.04 13.15
C ARG A 128 2.92 10.87 12.33
N SER A 129 2.17 9.98 12.98
CA SER A 129 1.55 8.81 12.38
C SER A 129 0.75 9.09 11.11
N VAL A 130 0.79 8.16 10.16
CA VAL A 130 -0.07 8.18 8.97
C VAL A 130 -1.57 8.17 9.30
N LEU A 131 -1.94 7.65 10.47
CA LEU A 131 -3.31 7.56 10.96
C LEU A 131 -3.70 8.72 11.89
N HIS A 132 -2.79 9.66 12.15
CA HIS A 132 -3.06 10.73 13.10
C HIS A 132 -4.22 11.63 12.64
N LYS A 133 -5.23 11.74 13.51
CA LYS A 133 -6.27 12.78 13.43
C LYS A 133 -5.65 14.06 13.98
N CYS A 134 -5.34 15.05 13.13
CA CYS A 134 -4.95 16.36 13.65
C CYS A 134 -6.10 16.95 14.47
N ALA A 135 -5.95 16.96 15.80
CA ALA A 135 -6.86 17.65 16.71
C ALA A 135 -6.57 19.16 16.83
N VAL A 136 -5.94 19.77 15.83
CA VAL A 136 -5.73 21.23 15.78
C VAL A 136 -6.82 21.83 14.92
N MET A 137 -7.56 22.78 15.49
CA MET A 137 -8.70 23.44 14.87
C MET A 137 -8.33 23.96 13.47
N ASN A 138 -9.09 23.52 12.46
CA ASN A 138 -9.03 23.88 11.03
C ASN A 138 -8.09 23.07 10.10
N LYS A 139 -7.57 21.90 10.48
CA LYS A 139 -6.89 20.97 9.53
C LYS A 139 -7.62 19.62 9.40
N ARG A 140 -7.75 19.12 8.16
CA ARG A 140 -8.34 17.80 7.88
C ARG A 140 -7.38 16.67 8.34
N PRO A 141 -7.86 15.62 9.04
CA PRO A 141 -7.11 14.41 9.34
C PRO A 141 -6.40 13.80 8.12
N ARG A 142 -5.21 13.22 8.29
CA ARG A 142 -4.44 12.61 7.19
C ARG A 142 -5.22 11.49 6.49
N ILE A 143 -5.98 10.72 7.26
CA ILE A 143 -6.86 9.67 6.73
C ILE A 143 -7.94 10.22 5.77
N GLU A 144 -8.49 11.42 6.01
CA GLU A 144 -9.47 12.03 5.09
C GLU A 144 -8.83 12.46 3.77
N THR A 145 -7.55 12.87 3.81
CA THR A 145 -6.79 13.19 2.60
C THR A 145 -6.46 11.93 1.82
N ILE A 146 -6.09 10.84 2.49
CA ILE A 146 -5.92 9.52 1.87
C ILE A 146 -7.23 9.13 1.17
N ASP A 147 -8.35 9.14 1.90
CA ASP A 147 -9.65 8.78 1.34
C ASP A 147 -10.02 9.64 0.14
N LYS A 148 -9.76 10.95 0.22
CA LYS A 148 -10.05 11.86 -0.90
C LYS A 148 -9.16 11.61 -2.12
N CYS A 149 -7.90 11.24 -1.94
CA CYS A 149 -6.96 11.10 -3.05
C CYS A 149 -6.96 9.70 -3.65
N PHE A 150 -7.16 8.66 -2.83
CA PHE A 150 -7.08 7.26 -3.24
C PHE A 150 -8.45 6.64 -3.58
N CYS A 151 -9.54 7.41 -3.48
CA CYS A 151 -10.87 6.93 -3.90
C CYS A 151 -11.06 6.82 -5.41
N HIS A 152 -10.18 7.40 -6.21
CA HIS A 152 -10.32 7.48 -7.66
C HIS A 152 -10.02 6.17 -8.38
N ASP A 153 -10.70 5.94 -9.51
CA ASP A 153 -10.74 4.65 -10.21
C ASP A 153 -9.44 4.26 -10.90
N THR A 154 -8.62 5.25 -11.22
CA THR A 154 -7.37 5.08 -11.96
C THR A 154 -6.19 5.66 -11.21
N VAL A 155 -4.98 5.10 -11.44
CA VAL A 155 -3.74 5.60 -10.85
C VAL A 155 -3.48 7.05 -11.27
N GLU A 156 -3.80 7.40 -12.51
CA GLU A 156 -3.68 8.74 -13.06
C GLU A 156 -4.53 9.76 -12.28
N GLU A 157 -5.78 9.42 -11.98
CA GLU A 157 -6.65 10.29 -11.18
C GLU A 157 -6.16 10.40 -9.74
N ILE A 158 -5.65 9.32 -9.15
CA ILE A 158 -5.04 9.34 -7.81
C ILE A 158 -3.84 10.30 -7.77
N ILE A 159 -2.92 10.19 -8.74
CA ILE A 159 -1.76 11.07 -8.85
C ILE A 159 -2.19 12.51 -9.04
N ASN A 160 -3.18 12.77 -9.89
CA ASN A 160 -3.70 14.12 -10.09
C ASN A 160 -4.33 14.70 -8.80
N ALA A 161 -5.09 13.88 -8.06
CA ALA A 161 -5.69 14.29 -6.79
C ALA A 161 -4.64 14.59 -5.71
N LEU A 162 -3.58 13.78 -5.63
CA LEU A 162 -2.43 14.04 -4.75
C LEU A 162 -1.69 15.31 -5.16
N TRP A 163 -1.47 15.52 -6.46
CA TRP A 163 -0.82 16.72 -6.98
C TRP A 163 -1.61 17.97 -6.65
N LEU A 164 -2.93 17.97 -6.88
CA LEU A 164 -3.81 19.07 -6.48
C LEU A 164 -3.90 19.27 -4.96
N SER A 165 -3.59 18.25 -4.17
CA SER A 165 -3.52 18.37 -2.72
C SER A 165 -2.21 19.03 -2.29
N ALA A 166 -1.07 18.67 -2.91
CA ALA A 166 0.23 19.30 -2.68
C ALA A 166 0.32 20.75 -3.23
N ALA A 167 -0.28 21.03 -4.39
CA ALA A 167 -0.17 22.31 -5.09
C ALA A 167 -0.93 23.46 -4.40
N ARG A 168 -1.96 23.17 -3.60
CA ARG A 168 -2.73 24.20 -2.86
C ARG A 168 -1.87 24.99 -1.86
N PHE A 169 -0.68 24.50 -1.53
CA PHE A 169 0.26 25.13 -0.60
C PHE A 169 1.46 25.82 -1.29
N LEU A 170 1.84 25.40 -2.50
CA LEU A 170 2.96 25.99 -3.24
C LEU A 170 2.71 27.43 -3.74
N GLY A 171 1.51 27.97 -3.56
CA GLY A 171 1.21 29.38 -3.76
C GLY A 171 1.32 29.87 -5.22
N GLY A 172 0.21 29.88 -5.93
CA GLY A 172 -0.13 30.98 -6.86
C GLY A 172 0.94 31.47 -7.85
N GLN A 173 1.77 30.60 -8.43
CA GLN A 173 2.53 30.92 -9.64
C GLN A 173 2.31 29.84 -10.69
N ASP A 174 1.69 30.29 -11.79
CA ASP A 174 1.40 29.60 -13.04
C ASP A 174 0.61 28.29 -12.96
N CYS A 175 -0.70 28.42 -12.74
CA CYS A 175 -1.63 27.57 -13.49
C CYS A 175 -1.35 27.79 -14.99
N PRO A 176 -1.06 26.76 -15.82
CA PRO A 176 -1.02 26.98 -17.26
C PRO A 176 -2.36 27.54 -17.71
N ASN A 177 -2.33 28.74 -18.30
CA ASN A 177 -3.49 29.46 -18.79
C ASN A 177 -4.44 28.50 -19.52
N MET A 178 -5.63 28.29 -18.95
CA MET A 178 -6.76 27.84 -19.74
C MET A 178 -7.14 29.02 -20.64
N VAL A 179 -6.78 28.95 -21.92
CA VAL A 179 -7.23 29.92 -22.91
C VAL A 179 -8.76 29.80 -22.99
N HIS A 180 -9.45 30.79 -22.44
CA HIS A 180 -10.86 31.03 -22.76
C HIS A 180 -10.91 31.65 -24.16
N ASP A 181 -11.53 30.92 -25.09
CA ASP A 181 -11.98 31.47 -26.37
C ASP A 181 -13.10 32.50 -26.09
N PRO A 182 -12.94 33.78 -26.46
CA PRO A 182 -13.85 34.84 -26.05
C PRO A 182 -15.20 34.86 -26.79
N ASP A 183 -15.54 33.85 -27.60
CA ASP A 183 -16.76 33.87 -28.43
C ASP A 183 -17.85 32.85 -28.05
N GLN A 184 -17.95 32.45 -26.78
CA GLN A 184 -19.11 31.66 -26.33
C GLN A 184 -19.91 32.39 -25.25
N GLY A 185 -21.10 32.86 -25.64
CA GLY A 185 -22.12 33.38 -24.75
C GLY A 185 -22.54 32.38 -23.66
N PRO A 186 -23.29 32.83 -22.64
CA PRO A 186 -23.46 32.09 -21.39
C PRO A 186 -24.15 30.73 -21.60
N PRO A 187 -23.66 29.63 -20.98
CA PRO A 187 -24.20 28.31 -21.23
C PRO A 187 -25.51 28.08 -20.47
N SER A 188 -26.51 27.59 -21.22
CA SER A 188 -27.78 27.07 -20.71
C SER A 188 -27.57 25.78 -19.91
N ARG A 189 -28.16 25.71 -18.71
CA ARG A 189 -28.11 24.53 -17.82
C ARG A 189 -28.96 23.39 -18.39
N ARG A 190 -28.34 22.38 -19.00
CA ARG A 190 -28.88 21.00 -19.06
C ARG A 190 -27.75 19.99 -19.16
N GLY A 191 -27.83 18.96 -18.33
CA GLY A 191 -26.77 17.99 -18.07
C GLY A 191 -26.19 17.34 -19.33
N LYS A 192 -24.86 17.28 -19.37
CA LYS A 192 -24.09 16.46 -20.31
C LYS A 192 -22.92 15.82 -19.57
N ARG A 193 -22.68 14.56 -19.91
CA ARG A 193 -21.56 13.72 -19.44
C ARG A 193 -20.22 14.46 -19.59
N PRO A 194 -19.24 14.26 -18.70
CA PRO A 194 -17.94 14.90 -18.85
C PRO A 194 -17.26 14.42 -20.13
N MET A 195 -16.79 15.38 -20.94
CA MET A 195 -15.94 15.14 -22.10
C MET A 195 -14.53 14.76 -21.65
N PRO A 196 -13.79 13.93 -22.40
CA PRO A 196 -12.42 13.58 -22.05
C PRO A 196 -11.52 14.83 -22.11
N ILE A 197 -10.93 15.18 -20.98
CA ILE A 197 -9.97 16.28 -20.87
C ILE A 197 -8.63 15.75 -21.40
N LYS A 198 -8.10 16.37 -22.46
CA LYS A 198 -6.73 16.12 -22.93
C LYS A 198 -5.75 16.66 -21.88
N LEU A 199 -4.95 15.77 -21.30
CA LEU A 199 -3.81 16.13 -20.46
C LEU A 199 -2.77 16.89 -21.31
N PRO A 200 -2.25 18.05 -20.87
CA PRO A 200 -1.19 18.73 -21.60
C PRO A 200 0.11 17.93 -21.51
N GLY A 201 0.81 17.86 -22.65
CA GLY A 201 2.14 17.25 -22.75
C GLY A 201 3.20 18.03 -21.96
N SER A 202 4.06 17.28 -21.29
CA SER A 202 5.18 17.67 -20.42
C SER A 202 4.82 17.93 -18.94
N MET A 203 5.04 16.89 -18.13
CA MET A 203 5.06 16.88 -16.66
C MET A 203 6.45 17.21 -16.08
N ASP A 204 7.38 17.78 -16.86
CA ASP A 204 8.80 17.91 -16.49
C ASP A 204 9.14 19.11 -15.58
N LYS A 205 8.19 19.99 -15.27
CA LYS A 205 8.47 21.20 -14.47
C LYS A 205 8.60 20.99 -12.95
N ILE A 206 8.36 19.79 -12.42
CA ILE A 206 8.38 19.56 -10.95
C ILE A 206 9.80 19.29 -10.42
N LEU A 207 10.78 18.97 -11.28
CA LEU A 207 12.13 18.59 -10.85
C LEU A 207 13.05 19.76 -10.46
N GLN A 208 12.62 21.03 -10.59
CA GLN A 208 13.52 22.17 -10.40
C GLN A 208 13.48 22.82 -9.00
N TYR A 209 12.70 22.29 -8.06
CA TYR A 209 12.61 22.82 -6.69
C TYR A 209 13.24 21.86 -5.67
N SER A 210 14.57 21.83 -5.62
CA SER A 210 15.32 21.14 -4.57
C SER A 210 16.37 22.07 -3.95
N THR A 211 15.90 23.10 -3.24
CA THR A 211 16.58 23.73 -2.09
C THR A 211 15.61 24.75 -1.47
N PHE A 212 14.95 24.43 -0.36
CA PHE A 212 14.38 25.46 0.52
C PHE A 212 14.55 25.09 1.99
N SER A 213 15.01 26.09 2.73
CA SER A 213 15.38 26.11 4.14
C SER A 213 14.29 25.58 5.06
N GLU A 214 14.71 24.79 6.05
CA GLU A 214 13.92 24.43 7.22
C GLU A 214 13.44 25.72 7.91
N ASN A 215 12.12 25.92 8.02
CA ASN A 215 11.53 26.76 9.06
C ASN A 215 10.05 26.38 9.32
N GLU A 216 9.85 25.92 10.56
CA GLU A 216 8.67 25.88 11.43
C GLU A 216 7.25 25.54 10.89
N ALA A 217 6.83 24.31 11.23
CA ALA A 217 5.56 23.93 11.86
C ALA A 217 4.21 24.28 11.18
N SER A 218 4.19 24.75 9.93
CA SER A 218 2.95 24.91 9.14
C SER A 218 2.69 23.79 8.11
N SER A 219 3.67 22.92 7.80
CA SER A 219 3.83 22.26 6.48
C SER A 219 3.67 20.71 6.41
N SER A 220 3.00 20.04 7.36
CA SER A 220 3.04 18.55 7.43
C SER A 220 2.20 17.80 6.36
N TYR A 221 1.14 18.41 5.80
CA TYR A 221 0.22 17.73 4.88
C TYR A 221 0.67 17.75 3.42
N ASP A 222 1.27 18.86 3.01
CA ASP A 222 1.78 19.07 1.66
C ASP A 222 3.07 18.28 1.45
N GLU A 223 3.90 18.16 2.50
CA GLU A 223 5.07 17.29 2.55
C GLU A 223 4.70 15.81 2.41
N TRP A 224 3.63 15.37 3.08
CA TRP A 224 3.13 13.99 2.94
C TRP A 224 2.65 13.71 1.51
N SER A 225 1.84 14.61 0.94
CA SER A 225 1.31 14.45 -0.42
C SER A 225 2.45 14.41 -1.44
N ALA A 226 3.46 15.28 -1.28
CA ALA A 226 4.66 15.28 -2.12
C ALA A 226 5.47 13.99 -1.98
N THR A 227 5.58 13.44 -0.76
CA THR A 227 6.26 12.16 -0.50
C THR A 227 5.53 10.98 -1.13
N ALA A 228 4.21 10.92 -0.99
CA ALA A 228 3.38 9.92 -1.65
C ALA A 228 3.53 9.98 -3.17
N LEU A 229 3.46 11.19 -3.76
CA LEU A 229 3.69 11.41 -5.19
C LEU A 229 5.07 10.95 -5.64
N LYS A 230 6.11 11.25 -4.87
CA LYS A 230 7.48 10.81 -5.16
C LYS A 230 7.55 9.28 -5.22
N LYS A 231 6.98 8.59 -4.22
CA LYS A 231 6.95 7.12 -4.18
C LYS A 231 6.21 6.51 -5.38
N LEU A 232 5.05 7.07 -5.75
CA LEU A 232 4.30 6.62 -6.93
C LEU A 232 5.10 6.84 -8.22
N LYS A 233 5.88 7.92 -8.34
CA LYS A 233 6.73 8.17 -9.52
C LYS A 233 7.95 7.26 -9.61
N GLU A 234 8.45 6.76 -8.48
CA GLU A 234 9.58 5.83 -8.43
C GLU A 234 9.17 4.37 -8.71
N ALA A 235 7.87 4.06 -8.63
CA ALA A 235 7.32 2.73 -8.85
C ALA A 235 7.10 2.41 -10.34
N SER A 236 7.03 1.12 -10.67
CA SER A 236 6.69 0.65 -12.02
C SER A 236 5.26 1.09 -12.39
N PRO A 237 5.06 1.80 -13.53
CA PRO A 237 3.75 2.24 -13.97
C PRO A 237 2.76 1.09 -14.17
N LEU A 238 3.22 -0.03 -14.73
CA LEU A 238 2.42 -1.23 -14.93
C LEU A 238 2.03 -1.87 -13.59
N SER A 239 2.99 -2.00 -12.68
CA SER A 239 2.78 -2.56 -11.35
C SER A 239 1.79 -1.75 -10.51
N LEU A 240 1.80 -0.42 -10.64
CA LEU A 240 0.80 0.45 -9.98
C LEU A 240 -0.63 0.14 -10.46
N LYS A 241 -0.84 0.00 -11.78
CA LYS A 241 -2.17 -0.28 -12.34
C LYS A 241 -2.65 -1.68 -11.97
N VAL A 242 -1.77 -2.68 -12.06
CA VAL A 242 -2.04 -4.06 -11.64
C VAL A 242 -2.40 -4.11 -10.15
N THR A 243 -1.63 -3.41 -9.31
CA THR A 243 -1.87 -3.35 -7.86
C THR A 243 -3.21 -2.71 -7.54
N LEU A 244 -3.51 -1.53 -8.11
CA LEU A 244 -4.77 -0.84 -7.87
C LEU A 244 -5.98 -1.74 -8.20
N ARG A 245 -5.92 -2.42 -9.35
CA ARG A 245 -6.96 -3.38 -9.75
C ARG A 245 -7.05 -4.56 -8.78
N SER A 246 -5.93 -5.16 -8.39
CA SER A 246 -5.89 -6.30 -7.47
C SER A 246 -6.53 -5.96 -6.11
N ILE A 247 -6.16 -4.83 -5.49
CA ILE A 247 -6.73 -4.38 -4.21
C ILE A 247 -8.25 -4.16 -4.33
N ARG A 248 -8.69 -3.48 -5.40
CA ARG A 248 -10.10 -3.15 -5.60
C ARG A 248 -10.98 -4.38 -5.83
N GLU A 249 -10.52 -5.34 -6.62
CA GLU A 249 -11.23 -6.61 -6.81
C GLU A 249 -11.22 -7.46 -5.53
N GLY A 250 -10.13 -7.43 -4.75
CA GLY A 250 -9.98 -8.17 -3.50
C GLY A 250 -10.94 -7.72 -2.38
N ARG A 251 -11.46 -6.49 -2.47
CA ARG A 251 -12.46 -5.95 -1.54
C ARG A 251 -13.75 -6.77 -1.52
N PHE A 252 -14.09 -7.43 -2.62
CA PHE A 252 -15.34 -8.17 -2.81
C PHE A 252 -15.15 -9.69 -2.91
N GLN A 253 -13.96 -10.19 -2.62
CA GLN A 253 -13.61 -11.61 -2.78
C GLN A 253 -13.14 -12.24 -1.46
N PRO A 254 -13.41 -13.55 -1.26
CA PRO A 254 -12.82 -14.32 -0.17
C PRO A 254 -11.32 -14.56 -0.42
N LEU A 255 -10.59 -14.93 0.64
CA LEU A 255 -9.13 -15.07 0.61
C LEU A 255 -8.64 -16.06 -0.45
N ASP A 256 -9.32 -17.19 -0.64
CA ASP A 256 -8.95 -18.18 -1.67
C ASP A 256 -8.98 -17.61 -3.08
N GLN A 257 -9.98 -16.78 -3.41
CA GLN A 257 -10.05 -16.13 -4.71
C GLN A 257 -8.99 -15.05 -4.86
N CYS A 258 -8.70 -14.30 -3.80
CA CYS A 258 -7.59 -13.33 -3.79
C CYS A 258 -6.25 -14.02 -4.03
N LEU A 259 -5.97 -15.12 -3.32
CA LEU A 259 -4.74 -15.91 -3.48
C LEU A 259 -4.62 -16.50 -4.89
N ALA A 260 -5.71 -17.04 -5.44
CA ALA A 260 -5.71 -17.56 -6.80
C ALA A 260 -5.44 -16.45 -7.84
N ARG A 261 -6.02 -15.25 -7.67
CA ARG A 261 -5.72 -14.10 -8.54
C ARG A 261 -4.27 -13.66 -8.40
N GLU A 262 -3.78 -13.43 -7.19
CA GLU A 262 -2.41 -12.99 -6.95
C GLU A 262 -1.39 -14.00 -7.49
N TYR A 263 -1.68 -15.30 -7.40
CA TYR A 263 -0.87 -16.33 -8.02
C TYR A 263 -0.72 -16.12 -9.55
N ARG A 264 -1.82 -15.84 -10.25
CA ARG A 264 -1.76 -15.52 -11.69
C ARG A 264 -0.92 -14.27 -11.96
N ILE A 265 -1.15 -13.21 -11.20
CA ILE A 265 -0.42 -11.95 -11.34
C ILE A 265 1.08 -12.19 -11.10
N SER A 266 1.44 -12.97 -10.07
CA SER A 266 2.82 -13.36 -9.76
C SER A 266 3.46 -14.13 -10.90
N LEU A 267 2.77 -15.14 -11.45
CA LEU A 267 3.30 -15.91 -12.57
C LEU A 267 3.53 -15.05 -13.80
N VAL A 268 2.59 -14.19 -14.18
CA VAL A 268 2.73 -13.29 -15.33
C VAL A 268 3.93 -12.34 -15.15
N GLY A 269 4.11 -11.80 -13.94
CA GLY A 269 5.25 -10.94 -13.61
C GLY A 269 6.60 -11.67 -13.62
N ILE A 270 6.67 -12.87 -13.05
CA ILE A 270 7.93 -13.65 -12.96
C ILE A 270 8.32 -14.25 -14.31
N THR A 271 7.35 -14.69 -15.11
CA THR A 271 7.57 -15.25 -16.45
C THR A 271 7.79 -14.18 -17.52
N LYS A 272 7.73 -12.89 -17.15
CA LYS A 272 7.99 -11.74 -18.02
C LYS A 272 7.10 -11.72 -19.27
N ARG A 273 5.85 -12.20 -19.14
CA ARG A 273 4.90 -12.28 -20.25
C ARG A 273 4.57 -10.89 -20.84
N VAL A 274 4.58 -9.86 -20.00
CA VAL A 274 4.24 -8.47 -20.39
C VAL A 274 5.45 -7.53 -20.28
N SER A 275 6.22 -7.65 -19.21
CA SER A 275 7.29 -6.71 -18.85
C SER A 275 8.38 -7.41 -18.03
N ASP A 276 9.60 -6.88 -18.08
CA ASP A 276 10.73 -7.30 -17.24
C ASP A 276 10.89 -6.45 -15.96
N ASP A 277 9.89 -5.62 -15.63
CA ASP A 277 9.94 -4.68 -14.51
C ASP A 277 10.31 -5.36 -13.19
N PHE A 278 9.86 -6.58 -12.92
CA PHE A 278 10.22 -7.26 -11.68
C PHE A 278 11.73 -7.51 -11.57
N CYS A 279 12.35 -8.05 -12.62
CA CYS A 279 13.81 -8.27 -12.59
C CYS A 279 14.57 -6.95 -12.61
N GLU A 280 14.08 -5.95 -13.34
CA GLU A 280 14.69 -4.62 -13.36
C GLU A 280 14.64 -3.93 -11.99
N GLY A 281 13.52 -4.05 -11.28
CA GLY A 281 13.37 -3.51 -9.93
C GLY A 281 14.25 -4.23 -8.92
N VAL A 282 14.35 -5.56 -9.00
CA VAL A 282 15.30 -6.36 -8.21
C VAL A 282 16.74 -5.94 -8.52
N ARG A 283 17.10 -5.78 -9.79
CA ARG A 283 18.42 -5.32 -10.22
C ARG A 283 18.74 -3.97 -9.59
N ALA A 284 17.89 -2.97 -9.83
CA ALA A 284 18.12 -1.59 -9.40
C ALA A 284 18.18 -1.44 -7.87
N ARG A 285 17.40 -2.21 -7.11
CA ARG A 285 17.27 -2.05 -5.66
C ARG A 285 18.11 -2.99 -4.83
N LEU A 286 18.36 -4.21 -5.30
CA LEU A 286 19.00 -5.27 -4.50
C LEU A 286 20.35 -5.70 -5.05
N VAL A 287 20.50 -5.77 -6.37
CA VAL A 287 21.74 -6.24 -7.02
C VAL A 287 22.73 -5.09 -7.20
N ASP A 288 22.40 -4.13 -8.06
CA ASP A 288 23.27 -3.01 -8.41
C ASP A 288 23.14 -1.87 -7.41
N LYS A 289 21.97 -1.74 -6.76
CA LYS A 289 21.67 -0.71 -5.75
C LYS A 289 21.88 0.71 -6.28
N ASP A 290 21.62 0.92 -7.56
CA ASP A 290 21.66 2.25 -8.19
C ASP A 290 20.39 3.07 -7.93
N PHE A 291 19.30 2.41 -7.49
CA PHE A 291 17.98 3.00 -7.28
C PHE A 291 17.43 3.73 -8.52
N ALA A 292 17.87 3.32 -9.72
CA ALA A 292 17.52 3.91 -11.00
C ALA A 292 16.96 2.85 -11.97
N PRO A 293 15.79 2.26 -11.65
CA PRO A 293 15.17 1.26 -12.51
C PRO A 293 14.69 1.89 -13.83
N LYS A 294 14.80 1.10 -14.90
CA LYS A 294 14.36 1.44 -16.26
C LYS A 294 13.09 0.67 -16.58
N TRP A 295 11.97 1.21 -16.09
CA TRP A 295 10.67 0.58 -16.27
C TRP A 295 10.26 0.51 -17.74
N ASP A 296 9.61 -0.59 -18.10
CA ASP A 296 9.01 -0.82 -19.41
C ASP A 296 7.60 -1.40 -19.22
N PRO A 297 6.53 -0.61 -19.41
CA PRO A 297 6.51 0.74 -19.99
C PRO A 297 7.02 1.84 -19.03
N PRO A 298 7.64 2.91 -19.55
CA PRO A 298 8.28 3.95 -18.73
C PRO A 298 7.30 4.96 -18.13
N SER A 299 6.05 5.00 -18.57
CA SER A 299 5.05 5.96 -18.10
C SER A 299 3.64 5.37 -18.01
N LEU A 300 2.78 5.94 -17.16
CA LEU A 300 1.40 5.47 -16.98
C LEU A 300 0.58 5.52 -18.28
N GLY A 301 0.81 6.53 -19.13
CA GLY A 301 0.12 6.69 -20.40
C GLY A 301 0.46 5.62 -21.43
N GLU A 302 1.61 4.96 -21.29
CA GLU A 302 2.06 3.87 -22.16
C GLU A 302 1.57 2.50 -21.67
N VAL A 303 1.09 2.40 -20.43
CA VAL A 303 0.46 1.18 -19.93
C VAL A 303 -0.93 1.02 -20.57
N THR A 304 -1.02 0.11 -21.53
CA THR A 304 -2.29 -0.21 -22.20
C THR A 304 -3.20 -1.05 -21.32
N LYS A 305 -4.50 -1.08 -21.64
CA LYS A 305 -5.47 -1.94 -20.96
C LYS A 305 -5.13 -3.42 -21.11
N ASP A 306 -4.70 -3.84 -22.30
CA ASP A 306 -4.38 -5.23 -22.61
C ASP A 306 -3.17 -5.73 -21.80
N MET A 307 -2.17 -4.87 -21.58
CA MET A 307 -1.05 -5.16 -20.68
C MET A 307 -1.53 -5.49 -19.26
N VAL A 308 -2.44 -4.68 -18.72
CA VAL A 308 -3.01 -4.92 -17.39
C VAL A 308 -3.88 -6.17 -17.39
N ASP A 309 -4.76 -6.34 -18.39
CA ASP A 309 -5.66 -7.49 -18.48
C ASP A 309 -4.91 -8.83 -18.53
N CYS A 310 -3.75 -8.88 -19.17
CA CYS A 310 -2.91 -10.07 -19.24
C CYS A 310 -2.52 -10.63 -17.86
N TYR A 311 -2.36 -9.78 -16.84
CA TYR A 311 -2.10 -10.25 -15.45
C TYR A 311 -3.30 -10.95 -14.80
N PHE A 312 -4.50 -10.76 -15.32
CA PHE A 312 -5.76 -11.26 -14.75
C PHE A 312 -6.42 -12.32 -15.64
N THR A 313 -5.85 -12.61 -16.81
CA THR A 313 -6.30 -13.73 -17.65
C THR A 313 -6.01 -15.07 -16.96
N ARG A 314 -6.87 -16.05 -17.21
CA ARG A 314 -6.63 -17.43 -16.75
C ARG A 314 -5.33 -17.96 -17.33
N LEU A 315 -4.68 -18.83 -16.55
CA LEU A 315 -3.51 -19.54 -17.02
C LEU A 315 -3.92 -20.56 -18.09
N ASP A 316 -2.98 -20.88 -18.97
CA ASP A 316 -3.17 -21.88 -20.02
C ASP A 316 -3.07 -23.32 -19.44
N GLU A 317 -3.35 -24.33 -20.26
CA GLU A 317 -3.34 -25.74 -19.81
C GLU A 317 -1.96 -26.22 -19.30
N PHE A 318 -0.87 -25.50 -19.61
CA PHE A 318 0.48 -25.86 -19.20
C PHE A 318 0.88 -25.21 -17.86
N GLU A 319 0.16 -24.19 -17.41
CA GLU A 319 0.34 -23.53 -16.12
C GLU A 319 -0.89 -23.77 -15.24
N PRO A 320 -0.86 -24.76 -14.32
CA PRO A 320 -2.03 -25.08 -13.52
C PRO A 320 -2.42 -23.92 -12.61
N GLU A 321 -3.71 -23.67 -12.49
CA GLU A 321 -4.27 -22.71 -11.54
C GLU A 321 -3.95 -23.12 -10.08
N LEU A 322 -3.91 -22.13 -9.18
CA LEU A 322 -3.71 -22.42 -7.76
C LEU A 322 -4.92 -23.14 -7.19
N GLU A 323 -4.76 -24.44 -6.91
CA GLU A 323 -5.77 -25.25 -6.23
C GLU A 323 -5.55 -25.22 -4.72
N LEU A 324 -6.41 -24.48 -4.02
CA LEU A 324 -6.43 -24.47 -2.56
C LEU A 324 -7.35 -25.58 -2.04
N PRO A 325 -7.01 -26.26 -0.92
CA PRO A 325 -7.83 -27.32 -0.33
C PRO A 325 -9.06 -26.76 0.39
N THR A 326 -9.91 -26.01 -0.32
CA THR A 326 -11.08 -25.34 0.23
C THR A 326 -12.15 -26.31 0.71
N ALA A 327 -12.21 -27.52 0.13
CA ALA A 327 -13.12 -28.59 0.52
C ALA A 327 -12.80 -29.22 1.89
N LEU A 328 -11.58 -29.04 2.39
CA LEU A 328 -11.16 -29.49 3.73
C LEU A 328 -11.35 -28.42 4.80
N ARG A 329 -11.90 -27.25 4.46
CA ARG A 329 -12.21 -26.21 5.44
C ARG A 329 -13.33 -26.70 6.33
N GLU A 330 -13.03 -26.92 7.62
CA GLU A 330 -14.07 -27.13 8.61
C GLU A 330 -14.99 -25.90 8.62
N PRO A 331 -16.33 -26.09 8.63
CA PRO A 331 -17.25 -24.98 8.73
C PRO A 331 -17.00 -24.23 10.03
N TYR A 332 -16.86 -22.91 9.94
CA TYR A 332 -16.81 -22.01 11.10
C TYR A 332 -18.08 -22.26 11.94
N MET A 333 -17.92 -22.85 13.13
CA MET A 333 -18.93 -22.87 14.19
C MET A 333 -18.64 -21.76 15.18
#